data_AF-Q0AV65-F1
#
_entry.id   AF-Q0AV65-F1
#
_cell.length_a   1.000
_cell.length_b   1.000
_cell.length_c   1.000
_cell.angle_alpha   90.00
_cell.angle_beta   90.00
_cell.angle_gamma   90.00
#
_symmetry.space_group_name_H-M   'P 1'
#
loop_
_entity.id
_entity.type
_entity.pdbx_description
1 polymer ?
#
loop_
_entity_poly.entity_id
_entity_poly.type
_entity_poly.pdbx_seq_one_letter_code
_entity_poly.pdbx_strand_id
1 'polypeptide(L)'
;MVKKGFKHKTLAMVLSLLLIVTALAGCSGAEKVSNSNAEKESTTITITDMSGRELIVPKEITKIYSAVPIGTVMVYTINPHKLVAKNFKLSELEKKYTIKEHHDLPVLGTYIMGDTANEEDILKIAPDIIIYAGIINDSWKSKVEEAQNRLGIPIVMVDGNLKNAPAAYEFMGKLLGEEEKAKELGEYCKNTLNEAEKIAGKIPEDSRLRVYYACGEDGLMTYAAGNIHSELIEIVGGRNIADIKVGSPYQSSRLSMEQLIKWDPQLVVSNKVEARGGEGGSSSLRSKILENSSLNNLEAVKNKQVYEIPCAPFSWFGQPPSVARILGIKWLGNLLYPEEFNFDIKQETKEFYKLFYSYDLSEQDLDELMSNALRK
;
A
#
# COMPACT_ATOMS: atom_id res chain seq x y z
N MET A 1 -15.74 0.72 114.17
CA MET A 1 -14.73 -0.21 113.62
C MET A 1 -14.02 0.44 112.44
N VAL A 2 -12.70 0.64 112.60
CA VAL A 2 -11.64 0.64 111.56
C VAL A 2 -11.63 1.68 110.43
N LYS A 3 -10.83 2.74 110.68
CA LYS A 3 -9.74 3.38 109.88
C LYS A 3 -9.99 4.17 108.56
N LYS A 4 -9.53 5.44 108.64
CA LYS A 4 -8.71 6.28 107.71
C LYS A 4 -9.30 6.60 106.31
N GLY A 5 -9.21 7.77 105.69
CA GLY A 5 -8.52 9.04 105.97
C GLY A 5 -7.79 9.56 104.71
N PHE A 6 -8.01 10.83 104.32
CA PHE A 6 -7.22 11.67 103.38
C PHE A 6 -7.36 11.41 101.84
N LYS A 7 -7.32 12.39 100.91
CA LYS A 7 -6.82 13.78 100.92
C LYS A 7 -7.32 14.64 99.71
N HIS A 8 -7.31 15.95 99.91
CA HIS A 8 -7.66 17.10 99.05
C HIS A 8 -6.84 17.29 97.74
N LYS A 9 -7.43 17.99 96.73
CA LYS A 9 -7.04 19.35 96.27
C LYS A 9 -7.82 19.82 95.01
N THR A 10 -8.64 20.85 95.20
CA THR A 10 -9.00 21.91 94.23
C THR A 10 -7.84 22.89 94.05
N LEU A 11 -7.66 23.46 92.84
CA LEU A 11 -7.05 24.77 92.46
C LEU A 11 -6.51 24.64 91.02
N ALA A 12 -6.57 25.57 90.07
CA ALA A 12 -6.96 26.98 90.01
C ALA A 12 -7.11 27.30 88.48
N MET A 13 -8.07 28.12 88.02
CA MET A 13 -7.86 29.56 87.75
C MET A 13 -7.00 29.80 86.49
N VAL A 14 -7.60 30.09 85.32
CA VAL A 14 -7.95 31.45 84.81
C VAL A 14 -6.77 32.14 84.09
N LEU A 15 -7.11 32.96 83.09
CA LEU A 15 -6.29 33.80 82.19
C LEU A 15 -5.75 33.04 80.96
N SER A 16 -6.04 33.41 79.70
CA SER A 16 -6.11 34.77 79.16
C SER A 16 -6.69 34.80 77.73
N LEU A 17 -7.46 35.86 77.44
CA LEU A 17 -7.75 36.48 76.12
C LEU A 17 -8.54 35.64 75.08
N LEU A 18 -9.74 36.00 74.62
CA LEU A 18 -10.39 37.30 74.43
C LEU A 18 -9.55 38.31 73.61
N LEU A 19 -9.74 38.30 72.30
CA LEU A 19 -9.59 39.49 71.46
C LEU A 19 -10.63 39.45 70.34
N ILE A 20 -11.75 40.11 70.65
CA ILE A 20 -12.79 40.62 69.74
C ILE A 20 -12.16 41.72 68.90
N VAL A 21 -12.29 41.71 67.56
CA VAL A 21 -12.58 42.93 66.77
C VAL A 21 -13.31 42.53 65.46
N THR A 22 -14.51 43.09 65.34
CA THR A 22 -15.40 43.20 64.20
C THR A 22 -14.93 44.18 63.12
N ALA A 23 -15.55 44.05 61.94
CA ALA A 23 -15.81 45.05 60.89
C ALA A 23 -14.92 44.99 59.64
N LEU A 24 -15.53 44.64 58.50
CA LEU A 24 -15.93 45.63 57.50
C LEU A 24 -16.76 44.95 56.40
N ALA A 25 -18.03 45.37 56.28
CA ALA A 25 -18.77 45.31 55.03
C ALA A 25 -18.25 46.44 54.11
N GLY A 26 -18.01 46.15 52.83
CA GLY A 26 -17.56 47.16 51.87
C GLY A 26 -17.38 46.65 50.44
N CYS A 27 -18.45 46.79 49.66
CA CYS A 27 -18.52 47.11 48.21
C CYS A 27 -17.81 46.26 47.11
N SER A 28 -18.68 45.87 46.17
CA SER A 28 -18.55 45.97 44.70
C SER A 28 -17.55 45.09 43.96
N GLY A 29 -18.08 44.24 43.08
CA GLY A 29 -17.34 43.65 41.97
C GLY A 29 -17.96 42.33 41.54
N ALA A 30 -18.82 42.34 40.52
CA ALA A 30 -19.29 41.15 39.86
C ALA A 30 -18.12 40.49 39.11
N GLU A 31 -17.40 39.57 39.75
CA GLU A 31 -16.55 38.62 39.03
C GLU A 31 -17.40 37.41 38.65
N LYS A 32 -17.85 37.42 37.39
CA LYS A 32 -18.17 36.19 36.68
C LYS A 32 -16.93 35.30 36.77
N VAL A 33 -17.00 34.27 37.61
CA VAL A 33 -16.15 33.09 37.48
C VAL A 33 -16.50 32.49 36.13
N SER A 34 -15.74 32.90 35.11
CA SER A 34 -15.67 32.26 33.82
C SER A 34 -15.18 30.84 34.07
N ASN A 35 -16.13 29.91 34.10
CA ASN A 35 -15.87 28.49 34.08
C ASN A 35 -15.32 28.16 32.68
N SER A 36 -14.05 28.49 32.44
CA SER A 36 -13.34 28.02 31.25
C SER A 36 -12.92 26.58 31.50
N ASN A 37 -13.89 25.67 31.42
CA ASN A 37 -13.61 24.32 30.95
C ASN A 37 -13.28 24.45 29.47
N ALA A 38 -12.05 24.86 29.18
CA ALA A 38 -11.43 24.54 27.92
C ALA A 38 -11.27 23.02 27.93
N GLU A 39 -12.20 22.31 27.27
CA GLU A 39 -12.00 20.92 26.90
C GLU A 39 -10.62 20.85 26.23
N LYS A 40 -9.66 20.20 26.90
CA LYS A 40 -8.41 19.83 26.24
C LYS A 40 -8.81 19.00 25.03
N GLU A 41 -8.67 19.55 23.84
CA GLU A 41 -8.88 18.80 22.61
C GLU A 41 -8.05 17.52 22.68
N SER A 42 -8.70 16.37 22.47
CA SER A 42 -8.02 15.09 22.41
C SER A 42 -7.01 15.11 21.25
N THR A 43 -5.75 14.81 21.54
CA THR A 43 -4.68 14.65 20.54
C THR A 43 -4.76 13.32 19.79
N THR A 44 -5.72 12.47 20.16
CA THR A 44 -5.93 11.13 19.59
C THR A 44 -7.38 10.92 19.21
N ILE A 45 -7.61 10.02 18.27
CA ILE A 45 -8.93 9.57 17.83
C ILE A 45 -8.98 8.04 17.86
N THR A 46 -10.16 7.49 18.13
CA THR A 46 -10.41 6.05 17.94
C THR A 46 -10.92 5.83 16.52
N ILE A 47 -10.34 4.86 15.83
CA ILE A 47 -10.76 4.43 14.49
C ILE A 47 -11.08 2.94 14.51
N THR A 48 -11.85 2.50 13.51
CA THR A 48 -11.98 1.08 13.16
C THR A 48 -11.23 0.86 11.85
N ASP A 49 -10.21 0.00 11.85
CA ASP A 49 -9.47 -0.31 10.62
C ASP A 49 -10.25 -1.26 9.68
N MET A 50 -9.75 -1.50 8.47
CA MET A 50 -10.44 -2.35 7.49
C MET A 50 -10.51 -3.83 7.91
N SER A 51 -9.82 -4.21 8.99
CA SER A 51 -9.91 -5.55 9.57
C SER A 51 -11.00 -5.67 10.65
N GLY A 52 -11.62 -4.54 11.01
CA GLY A 52 -12.65 -4.45 12.05
C GLY A 52 -12.09 -4.25 13.46
N ARG A 53 -10.80 -3.95 13.61
CA ARG A 53 -10.18 -3.69 14.92
C ARG A 53 -10.34 -2.22 15.29
N GLU A 54 -10.71 -1.95 16.54
CA GLU A 54 -10.67 -0.61 17.11
C GLU A 54 -9.28 -0.31 17.67
N LEU A 55 -8.74 0.86 17.34
CA LEU A 55 -7.44 1.31 17.83
C LEU A 55 -7.38 2.84 17.92
N ILE A 56 -6.51 3.33 18.80
CA ILE A 56 -6.27 4.75 19.02
C ILE A 56 -5.09 5.18 18.15
N VAL A 57 -5.28 6.24 17.38
CA VAL A 57 -4.25 6.87 16.54
C VAL A 57 -4.15 8.37 16.86
N PRO A 58 -3.00 9.02 16.58
CA PRO A 58 -2.92 10.47 16.64
C PRO A 58 -3.96 11.14 15.73
N LYS A 59 -4.53 12.27 16.17
CA LYS A 59 -5.48 13.07 15.37
C LYS A 59 -4.78 13.66 14.13
N GLU A 60 -3.51 14.03 14.27
CA GLU A 60 -2.67 14.50 13.17
C GLU A 60 -1.58 13.45 12.87
N ILE A 61 -1.61 12.90 11.65
CA ILE A 61 -0.64 11.90 11.18
C ILE A 61 0.25 12.55 10.12
N THR A 62 1.54 12.62 10.43
CA THR A 62 2.57 13.28 9.61
C THR A 62 3.71 12.34 9.23
N LYS A 63 3.96 11.28 10.01
CA LYS A 63 5.03 10.31 9.80
C LYS A 63 4.46 8.89 9.70
N ILE A 64 4.65 8.27 8.55
CA ILE A 64 4.12 6.95 8.23
C ILE A 64 5.27 6.06 7.76
N TYR A 65 5.32 4.87 8.34
CA TYR A 65 6.04 3.73 7.79
C TYR A 65 5.02 2.68 7.35
N SER A 66 5.19 2.10 6.16
CA SER A 66 4.38 0.95 5.77
C SER A 66 5.15 -0.33 6.05
N ALA A 67 4.51 -1.30 6.70
CA ALA A 67 5.09 -2.62 6.96
C ALA A 67 5.35 -3.41 5.66
N VAL A 68 4.61 -3.12 4.59
CA VAL A 68 4.71 -3.83 3.31
C VAL A 68 4.67 -2.88 2.10
N PRO A 69 5.23 -3.27 0.93
CA PRO A 69 5.37 -2.38 -0.22
C PRO A 69 4.06 -1.78 -0.76
N ILE A 70 2.95 -2.52 -0.69
CA ILE A 70 1.63 -2.04 -1.15
C ILE A 70 1.26 -0.73 -0.44
N GLY A 71 1.45 -0.68 0.88
CA GLY A 71 1.13 0.51 1.67
C GLY A 71 2.09 1.67 1.41
N THR A 72 3.38 1.39 1.15
CA THR A 72 4.33 2.43 0.74
C THR A 72 3.86 3.10 -0.55
N VAL A 73 3.48 2.32 -1.56
CA VAL A 73 2.98 2.91 -2.83
C VAL A 73 1.64 3.62 -2.60
N MET A 74 0.73 3.07 -1.80
CA MET A 74 -0.55 3.71 -1.51
C MET A 74 -0.37 5.08 -0.84
N VAL A 75 0.42 5.17 0.23
CA VAL A 75 0.73 6.45 0.89
C VAL A 75 1.45 7.38 -0.06
N TYR A 76 2.40 6.88 -0.87
CA TYR A 76 3.09 7.68 -1.88
C TYR A 76 2.12 8.35 -2.85
N THR A 77 1.09 7.63 -3.31
CA THR A 77 0.11 8.21 -4.25
C THR A 77 -0.87 9.19 -3.61
N ILE A 78 -1.13 9.07 -2.30
CA ILE A 78 -2.02 9.99 -1.56
C ILE A 78 -1.25 11.24 -1.15
N ASN A 79 -0.20 11.06 -0.36
CA ASN A 79 0.69 12.13 0.08
C ASN A 79 2.10 11.56 0.34
N PRO A 80 3.05 11.74 -0.60
CA PRO A 80 4.38 11.17 -0.49
C PRO A 80 5.22 11.81 0.62
N HIS A 81 4.86 13.01 1.10
CA HIS A 81 5.57 13.71 2.16
C HIS A 81 5.34 13.10 3.55
N LYS A 82 4.30 12.25 3.71
CA LYS A 82 4.04 11.54 4.97
C LYS A 82 4.91 10.30 5.16
N LEU A 83 5.61 9.83 4.12
CA LEU A 83 6.50 8.67 4.22
C LEU A 83 7.83 9.03 4.88
N VAL A 84 8.23 8.29 5.91
CA VAL A 84 9.53 8.47 6.60
C VAL A 84 10.56 7.40 6.27
N ALA A 85 10.15 6.30 5.62
CA ALA A 85 11.03 5.23 5.17
C ALA A 85 10.40 4.43 4.01
N LYS A 86 11.22 3.63 3.32
CA LYS A 86 10.82 2.76 2.20
C LYS A 86 11.04 1.29 2.52
N ASN A 87 10.26 0.42 1.89
CA ASN A 87 10.50 -1.03 1.94
C ASN A 87 11.54 -1.51 0.92
N PHE A 88 11.96 -0.67 -0.03
CA PHE A 88 12.86 -1.05 -1.11
C PHE A 88 13.66 0.15 -1.62
N LYS A 89 14.80 -0.14 -2.26
CA LYS A 89 15.61 0.86 -2.94
C LYS A 89 14.98 1.18 -4.30
N LEU A 90 14.98 2.47 -4.67
CA LEU A 90 14.61 2.92 -6.00
C LEU A 90 15.80 2.80 -6.94
N SER A 91 15.58 2.29 -8.15
CA SER A 91 16.54 2.37 -9.26
C SER A 91 16.60 3.79 -9.83
N GLU A 92 17.61 4.11 -10.63
CA GLU A 92 17.70 5.41 -11.32
C GLU A 92 16.51 5.64 -12.27
N LEU A 93 16.02 4.57 -12.90
CA LEU A 93 14.83 4.62 -13.75
C LEU A 93 13.57 4.95 -12.92
N GLU A 94 13.43 4.38 -11.73
CA GLU A 94 12.27 4.64 -10.86
C GLU A 94 12.33 6.07 -10.30
N LYS A 95 13.52 6.54 -9.90
CA LYS A 95 13.74 7.91 -9.41
C LYS A 95 13.32 8.99 -10.40
N LYS A 96 13.44 8.74 -11.72
CA LYS A 96 13.01 9.66 -12.78
C LYS A 96 11.55 10.08 -12.63
N TYR A 97 10.69 9.18 -12.15
CA TYR A 97 9.25 9.37 -12.04
C TYR A 97 8.76 9.55 -10.60
N THR A 98 9.67 9.77 -9.64
CA THR A 98 9.32 10.03 -8.24
C THR A 98 9.91 11.33 -7.74
N ILE A 99 9.27 11.97 -6.76
CA ILE A 99 9.76 13.21 -6.12
C ILE A 99 11.11 13.01 -5.43
N LYS A 100 11.94 14.07 -5.39
CA LYS A 100 13.32 14.01 -4.88
C LYS A 100 13.38 13.66 -3.40
N GLU A 101 12.44 14.16 -2.61
CA GLU A 101 12.31 13.91 -1.17
C GLU A 101 12.19 12.40 -0.88
N HIS A 102 11.63 11.64 -1.82
CA HIS A 102 11.47 10.21 -1.69
C HIS A 102 12.75 9.44 -2.01
N HIS A 103 13.70 10.03 -2.76
CA HIS A 103 14.92 9.35 -3.20
C HIS A 103 15.82 8.99 -2.03
N ASP A 104 15.92 9.88 -1.04
CA ASP A 104 16.88 9.79 0.07
C ASP A 104 16.27 9.22 1.37
N LEU A 105 14.97 8.88 1.38
CA LEU A 105 14.37 8.20 2.54
C LEU A 105 15.11 6.89 2.87
N PRO A 106 15.30 6.56 4.17
CA PRO A 106 15.94 5.32 4.58
C PRO A 106 15.15 4.10 4.08
N VAL A 107 15.87 3.03 3.74
CA VAL A 107 15.29 1.75 3.32
C VAL A 107 15.33 0.80 4.50
N LEU A 108 14.19 0.55 5.13
CA LEU A 108 14.08 -0.38 6.26
C LEU A 108 13.70 -1.79 5.82
N GLY A 109 13.14 -1.96 4.62
CA GLY A 109 12.60 -3.25 4.20
C GLY A 109 11.18 -3.48 4.73
N THR A 110 10.72 -4.72 4.76
CA THR A 110 9.36 -5.10 5.20
C THR A 110 9.34 -5.57 6.65
N TYR A 111 8.21 -5.38 7.32
CA TYR A 111 7.94 -5.79 8.69
C TYR A 111 6.68 -6.66 8.74
N ILE A 112 6.60 -7.63 9.65
CA ILE A 112 5.49 -8.62 9.80
C ILE A 112 5.43 -9.66 8.66
N MET A 113 5.47 -9.20 7.40
CA MET A 113 5.60 -10.06 6.22
C MET A 113 7.02 -9.96 5.66
N GLY A 114 7.72 -11.09 5.49
CA GLY A 114 9.11 -11.14 5.00
C GLY A 114 10.17 -10.77 6.05
N ASP A 115 9.81 -9.93 7.02
CA ASP A 115 10.55 -9.58 8.25
C ASP A 115 12.04 -9.22 8.04
N THR A 116 12.30 -8.26 7.15
CA THR A 116 13.66 -7.74 6.90
C THR A 116 13.98 -6.48 7.69
N ALA A 117 12.96 -5.73 8.11
CA ALA A 117 13.10 -4.52 8.93
C ALA A 117 13.30 -4.90 10.40
N ASN A 118 14.26 -4.27 11.07
CA ASN A 118 14.44 -4.44 12.51
C ASN A 118 13.66 -3.38 13.29
N GLU A 119 13.15 -3.76 14.46
CA GLU A 119 12.30 -2.92 15.30
C GLU A 119 13.03 -1.68 15.84
N GLU A 120 14.33 -1.78 16.13
CA GLU A 120 15.12 -0.65 16.61
C GLU A 120 15.16 0.49 15.58
N ASP A 121 15.33 0.18 14.30
CA ASP A 121 15.35 1.17 13.24
C ASP A 121 13.97 1.77 12.97
N ILE A 122 12.90 0.98 13.13
CA ILE A 122 11.52 1.49 13.09
C ILE A 122 11.28 2.48 14.25
N LEU A 123 11.72 2.15 15.46
CA LEU A 123 11.60 3.02 16.63
C LEU A 123 12.42 4.32 16.47
N LYS A 124 13.61 4.26 15.84
CA LYS A 124 14.46 5.44 15.59
C LYS A 124 13.81 6.46 14.67
N ILE A 125 13.09 6.03 13.64
CA ILE A 125 12.38 6.96 12.74
C ILE A 125 11.08 7.50 13.32
N ALA A 126 10.64 6.94 14.46
CA ALA A 126 9.49 7.38 15.26
C ALA A 126 8.25 7.73 14.42
N PRO A 127 7.66 6.75 13.70
CA PRO A 127 6.46 6.99 12.92
C PRO A 127 5.24 7.17 13.84
N ASP A 128 4.30 8.01 13.43
CA ASP A 128 3.05 8.25 14.15
C ASP A 128 2.16 7.00 14.11
N ILE A 129 2.14 6.33 12.94
CA ILE A 129 1.45 5.07 12.70
C ILE A 129 2.28 4.18 11.75
N ILE A 130 2.00 2.88 11.79
CA ILE A 130 2.43 1.92 10.76
C ILE A 130 1.21 1.48 9.94
N ILE A 131 1.37 1.35 8.62
CA ILE A 131 0.34 0.78 7.74
C ILE A 131 0.69 -0.67 7.39
N TYR A 132 -0.23 -1.60 7.61
CA TYR A 132 -0.20 -2.94 7.02
C TYR A 132 -1.26 -3.02 5.92
N ALA A 133 -0.86 -2.81 4.66
CA ALA A 133 -1.75 -2.94 3.50
C ALA A 133 -1.58 -4.32 2.84
N GLY A 134 -2.49 -5.25 3.11
CA GLY A 134 -2.29 -6.65 2.72
C GLY A 134 -3.54 -7.51 2.86
N ILE A 135 -3.33 -8.83 2.99
CA ILE A 135 -4.43 -9.78 3.19
C ILE A 135 -4.97 -9.62 4.61
N ILE A 136 -6.29 -9.50 4.73
CA ILE A 136 -6.98 -9.42 6.00
C ILE A 136 -7.58 -10.80 6.34
N ASN A 137 -7.08 -11.42 7.40
CA ASN A 137 -7.63 -12.61 8.03
C ASN A 137 -7.15 -12.72 9.48
N ASP A 138 -7.68 -13.66 10.26
CA ASP A 138 -7.39 -13.77 11.69
C ASP A 138 -5.91 -14.07 11.99
N SER A 139 -5.22 -14.78 11.09
CA SER A 139 -3.78 -15.03 11.23
C SER A 139 -2.97 -13.74 11.12
N TRP A 140 -3.27 -12.90 10.12
CA TRP A 140 -2.59 -11.61 9.96
C TRP A 140 -2.99 -10.60 11.03
N LYS A 141 -4.26 -10.57 11.46
CA LYS A 141 -4.70 -9.75 12.60
C LYS A 141 -3.86 -10.06 13.85
N SER A 142 -3.74 -11.35 14.19
CA SER A 142 -2.96 -11.79 15.36
C SER A 142 -1.49 -11.35 15.28
N LYS A 143 -0.85 -11.51 14.12
CA LYS A 143 0.54 -11.06 13.90
C LYS A 143 0.71 -9.56 13.99
N VAL A 144 -0.25 -8.79 13.45
CA VAL A 144 -0.23 -7.33 13.52
C VAL A 144 -0.43 -6.86 14.97
N GLU A 145 -1.31 -7.50 15.74
CA GLU A 145 -1.50 -7.19 17.16
C GLU A 145 -0.25 -7.48 18.00
N GLU A 146 0.40 -8.63 17.79
CA GLU A 146 1.66 -8.95 18.46
C GLU A 146 2.74 -7.90 18.15
N ALA A 147 2.91 -7.56 16.88
CA ALA A 147 3.86 -6.56 16.43
C ALA A 147 3.57 -5.17 17.01
N GLN A 148 2.30 -4.75 17.01
CA GLN A 148 1.84 -3.50 17.61
C GLN A 148 2.17 -3.45 19.10
N ASN A 149 1.92 -4.54 19.84
CA ASN A 149 2.19 -4.62 21.27
C ASN A 149 3.69 -4.55 21.60
N ARG A 150 4.56 -5.14 20.76
CA ARG A 150 6.02 -5.07 20.94
C ARG A 150 6.57 -3.67 20.68
N LEU A 151 6.12 -3.02 19.61
CA LEU A 151 6.61 -1.69 19.20
C LEU A 151 5.99 -0.55 20.02
N GLY A 152 4.75 -0.72 20.51
CA GLY A 152 3.99 0.37 21.12
C GLY A 152 3.56 1.46 20.12
N ILE A 153 3.62 1.18 18.80
CA ILE A 153 3.20 2.07 17.72
C ILE A 153 1.93 1.49 17.09
N PRO A 154 0.84 2.26 16.90
CA PRO A 154 -0.38 1.76 16.28
C PRO A 154 -0.13 1.27 14.85
N ILE A 155 -0.63 0.07 14.53
CA ILE A 155 -0.54 -0.55 13.21
C ILE A 155 -1.93 -0.68 12.61
N VAL A 156 -2.24 0.14 11.61
CA VAL A 156 -3.54 0.18 10.93
C VAL A 156 -3.56 -0.83 9.78
N MET A 157 -4.53 -1.75 9.78
CA MET A 157 -4.71 -2.70 8.68
C MET A 157 -5.60 -2.13 7.58
N VAL A 158 -5.09 -2.22 6.35
CA VAL A 158 -5.75 -1.77 5.12
C VAL A 158 -5.86 -2.96 4.17
N ASP A 159 -6.98 -3.11 3.47
CA ASP A 159 -7.12 -4.18 2.50
C ASP A 159 -6.22 -3.91 1.27
N GLY A 160 -5.28 -4.81 1.02
CA GLY A 160 -4.34 -4.72 -0.10
C GLY A 160 -4.84 -5.34 -1.41
N ASN A 161 -6.07 -5.89 -1.44
CA ASN A 161 -6.66 -6.47 -2.64
C ASN A 161 -6.96 -5.37 -3.68
N LEU A 162 -6.54 -5.60 -4.93
CA LEU A 162 -6.72 -4.63 -6.02
C LEU A 162 -8.20 -4.26 -6.23
N LYS A 163 -9.12 -5.22 -6.11
CA LYS A 163 -10.57 -4.98 -6.26
C LYS A 163 -11.13 -4.06 -5.17
N ASN A 164 -10.50 -4.05 -4.00
CA ASN A 164 -10.88 -3.22 -2.87
C ASN A 164 -10.10 -1.90 -2.82
N ALA A 165 -9.26 -1.60 -3.82
CA ALA A 165 -8.50 -0.35 -3.90
C ALA A 165 -9.39 0.90 -3.73
N PRO A 166 -10.60 1.02 -4.33
CA PRO A 166 -11.45 2.19 -4.10
C PRO A 166 -11.80 2.43 -2.63
N ALA A 167 -12.19 1.36 -1.92
CA ALA A 167 -12.52 1.43 -0.50
C ALA A 167 -11.28 1.69 0.37
N ALA A 168 -10.14 1.11 0.00
CA ALA A 168 -8.86 1.36 0.68
C ALA A 168 -8.42 2.83 0.54
N TYR A 169 -8.56 3.44 -0.65
CA TYR A 169 -8.30 4.87 -0.83
C TYR A 169 -9.25 5.73 -0.01
N GLU A 170 -10.56 5.45 -0.02
CA GLU A 170 -11.51 6.20 0.79
C GLU A 170 -11.17 6.13 2.29
N PHE A 171 -10.84 4.94 2.80
CA PHE A 171 -10.41 4.75 4.18
C PHE A 171 -9.14 5.54 4.50
N MET A 172 -8.11 5.42 3.66
CA MET A 172 -6.84 6.11 3.86
C MET A 172 -6.98 7.62 3.74
N GLY A 173 -7.85 8.13 2.86
CA GLY A 173 -8.15 9.55 2.77
C GLY A 173 -8.66 10.12 4.09
N LYS A 174 -9.66 9.46 4.70
CA LYS A 174 -10.21 9.86 6.01
C LYS A 174 -9.17 9.74 7.12
N LEU A 175 -8.37 8.68 7.10
CA LEU A 175 -7.32 8.45 8.10
C LEU A 175 -6.24 9.53 8.04
N LEU A 176 -5.87 9.96 6.83
CA LEU A 176 -4.75 10.87 6.62
C LEU A 176 -5.15 12.34 6.53
N GLY A 177 -6.45 12.66 6.49
CA GLY A 177 -6.94 14.02 6.22
C GLY A 177 -6.67 14.46 4.78
N GLU A 178 -6.74 13.52 3.84
CA GLU A 178 -6.44 13.70 2.40
C GLU A 178 -7.64 13.25 1.54
N GLU A 179 -8.87 13.52 2.00
CA GLU A 179 -10.10 12.96 1.46
C GLU A 179 -10.32 13.33 -0.02
N GLU A 180 -10.08 14.58 -0.40
CA GLU A 180 -10.28 15.03 -1.79
C GLU A 180 -9.35 14.27 -2.74
N LYS A 181 -8.06 14.21 -2.41
CA LYS A 181 -7.08 13.49 -3.23
C LYS A 181 -7.40 12.01 -3.29
N ALA A 182 -7.64 11.39 -2.14
CA ALA A 182 -7.91 9.96 -2.08
C ALA A 182 -9.22 9.57 -2.79
N LYS A 183 -10.24 10.44 -2.76
CA LYS A 183 -11.48 10.23 -3.51
C LYS A 183 -11.22 10.19 -5.01
N GLU A 184 -10.45 11.12 -5.55
CA GLU A 184 -10.07 11.15 -6.97
C GLU A 184 -9.37 9.84 -7.40
N LEU A 185 -8.39 9.39 -6.61
CA LEU A 185 -7.66 8.14 -6.85
C LEU A 185 -8.59 6.92 -6.78
N GLY A 186 -9.47 6.87 -5.77
CA GLY A 186 -10.42 5.79 -5.58
C GLY A 186 -11.47 5.71 -6.70
N GLU A 187 -11.95 6.85 -7.19
CA GLU A 187 -12.87 6.92 -8.33
C GLU A 187 -12.22 6.42 -9.63
N TYR A 188 -10.98 6.79 -9.90
CA TYR A 188 -10.23 6.25 -11.05
C TYR A 188 -10.11 4.73 -10.99
N CYS A 189 -9.75 4.19 -9.80
CA CYS A 189 -9.67 2.75 -9.57
C CYS A 189 -11.02 2.06 -9.82
N LYS A 190 -12.09 2.60 -9.25
CA LYS A 190 -13.44 2.05 -9.37
C LYS A 190 -13.92 2.01 -10.81
N ASN A 191 -13.73 3.10 -11.55
CA ASN A 191 -14.17 3.20 -12.94
C ASN A 191 -13.44 2.18 -13.82
N THR A 192 -12.12 2.09 -13.67
CA THR A 192 -11.28 1.15 -14.44
C THR A 192 -11.65 -0.31 -14.15
N LEU A 193 -11.84 -0.67 -12.88
CA LEU A 193 -12.23 -2.03 -12.48
C LEU A 193 -13.60 -2.42 -13.04
N ASN A 194 -14.60 -1.53 -12.91
CA ASN A 194 -15.96 -1.77 -13.39
C ASN A 194 -16.01 -1.91 -14.92
N GLU A 195 -15.25 -1.06 -15.63
CA GLU A 195 -15.18 -1.10 -17.09
C GLU A 195 -14.52 -2.40 -17.57
N ALA A 196 -13.40 -2.80 -16.96
CA ALA A 196 -12.73 -4.05 -17.29
C ALA A 196 -13.61 -5.27 -17.01
N GLU A 197 -14.30 -5.32 -15.87
CA GLU A 197 -15.22 -6.40 -15.54
C GLU A 197 -16.38 -6.49 -16.55
N LYS A 198 -16.95 -5.34 -16.94
CA LYS A 198 -18.02 -5.27 -17.94
C LYS A 198 -17.56 -5.77 -19.31
N ILE A 199 -16.34 -5.43 -19.73
CA ILE A 199 -15.80 -5.87 -21.02
C ILE A 199 -15.45 -7.36 -20.96
N ALA A 200 -14.67 -7.78 -19.96
CA ALA A 200 -14.25 -9.16 -19.76
C ALA A 200 -15.44 -10.13 -19.63
N GLY A 201 -16.54 -9.70 -18.99
CA GLY A 201 -17.77 -10.47 -18.86
C GLY A 201 -18.49 -10.80 -20.18
N LYS A 202 -18.16 -10.10 -21.27
CA LYS A 202 -18.68 -10.40 -22.61
C LYS A 202 -17.83 -11.39 -23.40
N ILE A 203 -16.62 -11.69 -22.93
CA ILE A 203 -15.65 -12.54 -23.63
C ILE A 203 -15.94 -14.00 -23.27
N PRO A 204 -16.38 -14.84 -24.22
CA PRO A 204 -16.68 -16.25 -23.95
C PRO A 204 -15.43 -16.98 -23.46
N GLU A 205 -15.58 -17.90 -22.50
CA GLU A 205 -14.45 -18.64 -21.91
C GLU A 205 -13.56 -19.34 -22.95
N ASP A 206 -14.17 -19.97 -23.95
CA ASP A 206 -13.46 -20.67 -25.04
C ASP A 206 -12.74 -19.72 -26.01
N SER A 207 -13.10 -18.43 -26.00
CA SER A 207 -12.47 -17.39 -26.82
C SER A 207 -11.40 -16.61 -26.07
N ARG A 208 -11.15 -16.91 -24.79
CA ARG A 208 -10.16 -16.18 -24.00
C ARG A 208 -8.75 -16.49 -24.47
N LEU A 209 -7.98 -15.45 -24.77
CA LEU A 209 -6.60 -15.55 -25.21
C LEU A 209 -5.74 -16.27 -24.17
N ARG A 210 -4.95 -17.23 -24.63
CA ARG A 210 -3.95 -17.94 -23.83
C ARG A 210 -2.75 -17.03 -23.55
N VAL A 211 -2.62 -16.56 -22.32
CA VAL A 211 -1.56 -15.64 -21.89
C VAL A 211 -0.55 -16.37 -21.00
N TYR A 212 0.74 -16.13 -21.27
CA TYR A 212 1.85 -16.55 -20.44
C TYR A 212 2.56 -15.33 -19.85
N TYR A 213 2.71 -15.30 -18.52
CA TYR A 213 3.57 -14.33 -17.85
C TYR A 213 4.98 -14.92 -17.70
N ALA A 214 5.90 -14.49 -18.54
CA ALA A 214 7.32 -14.83 -18.46
C ALA A 214 8.05 -13.96 -17.42
N CYS A 215 8.73 -14.61 -16.48
CA CYS A 215 9.66 -13.96 -15.57
C CYS A 215 10.93 -14.79 -15.35
N GLY A 216 11.82 -14.30 -14.49
CA GLY A 216 13.17 -14.86 -14.33
C GLY A 216 14.10 -14.44 -15.49
N GLU A 217 15.36 -14.86 -15.41
CA GLU A 217 16.39 -14.41 -16.37
C GLU A 217 16.24 -15.00 -17.77
N ASP A 218 15.59 -16.16 -17.87
CA ASP A 218 15.40 -16.97 -19.08
C ASP A 218 13.93 -17.08 -19.52
N GLY A 219 12.99 -16.45 -18.78
CA GLY A 219 11.57 -16.48 -19.10
C GLY A 219 10.87 -17.80 -18.80
N LEU A 220 11.51 -18.73 -18.07
CA LEU A 220 10.96 -20.02 -17.68
C LEU A 220 10.46 -20.05 -16.22
N MET A 221 10.24 -18.87 -15.64
CA MET A 221 9.48 -18.71 -14.41
C MET A 221 8.14 -18.06 -14.74
N THR A 222 7.10 -18.38 -13.98
CA THR A 222 5.76 -17.80 -14.15
C THR A 222 4.98 -17.72 -12.85
N TYR A 223 3.83 -17.05 -12.87
CA TYR A 223 2.88 -17.00 -11.78
C TYR A 223 1.58 -17.69 -12.21
N ALA A 224 1.11 -18.63 -11.39
CA ALA A 224 -0.10 -19.39 -11.67
C ALA A 224 -1.37 -18.55 -11.52
N ALA A 225 -2.46 -19.03 -12.13
CA ALA A 225 -3.80 -18.47 -11.94
C ALA A 225 -4.13 -18.23 -10.45
N GLY A 226 -4.81 -17.13 -10.15
CA GLY A 226 -5.09 -16.70 -8.77
C GLY A 226 -3.92 -16.12 -7.97
N ASN A 227 -2.71 -16.04 -8.54
CA ASN A 227 -1.58 -15.32 -7.93
C ASN A 227 -1.74 -13.80 -8.15
N ILE A 228 -1.43 -13.01 -7.12
CA ILE A 228 -1.54 -11.54 -7.12
C ILE A 228 -0.76 -10.86 -8.27
N HIS A 229 0.35 -11.47 -8.72
CA HIS A 229 1.19 -10.96 -9.81
C HIS A 229 0.65 -11.27 -11.21
N SER A 230 -0.38 -12.13 -11.32
CA SER A 230 -0.98 -12.53 -12.59
C SER A 230 -2.49 -12.28 -12.67
N GLU A 231 -3.11 -11.80 -11.59
CA GLU A 231 -4.57 -11.62 -11.48
C GLU A 231 -5.15 -10.72 -12.59
N LEU A 232 -4.34 -9.80 -13.15
CA LEU A 232 -4.74 -8.93 -14.25
C LEU A 232 -5.16 -9.72 -15.49
N ILE A 233 -4.51 -10.85 -15.76
CA ILE A 233 -4.83 -11.70 -16.92
C ILE A 233 -6.30 -12.11 -16.86
N GLU A 234 -6.77 -12.53 -15.69
CA GLU A 234 -8.16 -12.96 -15.49
C GLU A 234 -9.12 -11.77 -15.43
N ILE A 235 -8.72 -10.66 -14.81
CA ILE A 235 -9.53 -9.43 -14.72
C ILE A 235 -9.91 -8.90 -16.11
N VAL A 236 -8.99 -8.95 -17.08
CA VAL A 236 -9.26 -8.46 -18.45
C VAL A 236 -9.86 -9.54 -19.37
N GLY A 237 -10.22 -10.71 -18.84
CA GLY A 237 -10.82 -11.79 -19.61
C GLY A 237 -9.82 -12.61 -20.41
N GLY A 238 -8.53 -12.60 -20.07
CA GLY A 238 -7.53 -13.54 -20.57
C GLY A 238 -7.57 -14.87 -19.82
N ARG A 239 -6.93 -15.89 -20.40
CA ARG A 239 -6.68 -17.18 -19.75
C ARG A 239 -5.21 -17.29 -19.38
N ASN A 240 -4.89 -17.27 -18.09
CA ASN A 240 -3.55 -17.62 -17.64
C ASN A 240 -3.33 -19.12 -17.89
N ILE A 241 -2.37 -19.46 -18.75
CA ILE A 241 -2.11 -20.87 -19.10
C ILE A 241 -1.26 -21.60 -18.06
N ALA A 242 -0.73 -20.88 -17.07
CA ALA A 242 0.04 -21.45 -15.97
C ALA A 242 -0.88 -22.22 -15.01
N ASP A 243 -1.27 -23.43 -15.43
CA ASP A 243 -2.02 -24.40 -14.64
C ASP A 243 -1.05 -25.20 -13.76
N ILE A 244 -0.55 -24.53 -12.71
CA ILE A 244 0.38 -25.10 -11.73
C ILE A 244 -0.27 -24.98 -10.36
N LYS A 245 -0.24 -26.06 -9.57
CA LYS A 245 -0.60 -25.99 -8.15
C LYS A 245 0.41 -25.12 -7.41
N VAL A 246 -0.01 -23.95 -6.97
CA VAL A 246 0.80 -23.05 -6.13
C VAL A 246 0.58 -23.35 -4.65
N GLY A 247 1.66 -23.38 -3.88
CA GLY A 247 1.61 -23.48 -2.42
C GLY A 247 1.37 -22.14 -1.71
N SER A 248 1.54 -21.02 -2.43
CA SER A 248 1.39 -19.65 -1.90
C SER A 248 0.94 -18.68 -3.00
N PRO A 249 0.07 -17.70 -2.69
CA PRO A 249 -0.43 -16.70 -3.65
C PRO A 249 0.63 -15.69 -4.12
N TYR A 250 1.87 -15.81 -3.64
CA TYR A 250 3.01 -14.96 -3.99
C TYR A 250 4.14 -15.71 -4.71
N GLN A 251 4.07 -17.04 -4.79
CA GLN A 251 5.16 -17.86 -5.30
C GLN A 251 5.15 -17.90 -6.83
N SER A 252 6.31 -17.62 -7.45
CA SER A 252 6.57 -17.97 -8.84
C SER A 252 7.02 -19.43 -8.95
N SER A 253 6.78 -20.04 -10.11
CA SER A 253 7.10 -21.44 -10.38
C SER A 253 8.00 -21.56 -11.61
N ARG A 254 9.02 -22.42 -11.52
CA ARG A 254 9.85 -22.82 -12.65
C ARG A 254 9.10 -23.82 -13.51
N LEU A 255 9.21 -23.69 -14.83
CA LEU A 255 8.71 -24.68 -15.79
C LEU A 255 9.83 -25.15 -16.73
N SER A 256 9.60 -26.28 -17.39
CA SER A 256 10.46 -26.76 -18.47
C SER A 256 10.08 -26.09 -19.79
N MET A 257 11.01 -26.13 -20.75
CA MET A 257 10.78 -25.60 -22.09
C MET A 257 9.65 -26.36 -22.80
N GLU A 258 9.62 -27.68 -22.64
CA GLU A 258 8.61 -28.57 -23.23
C GLU A 258 7.21 -28.24 -22.71
N GLN A 259 7.10 -27.87 -21.43
CA GLN A 259 5.83 -27.46 -20.86
C GLN A 259 5.32 -26.15 -21.48
N LEU A 260 6.20 -25.17 -21.68
CA LEU A 260 5.84 -23.92 -22.35
C LEU A 260 5.40 -24.17 -23.80
N ILE A 261 6.13 -25.01 -24.53
CA ILE A 261 5.78 -25.43 -25.90
C ILE A 261 4.42 -26.13 -25.94
N LYS A 262 4.12 -26.98 -24.96
CA LYS A 262 2.84 -27.69 -24.86
C LYS A 262 1.67 -26.74 -24.57
N TRP A 263 1.88 -25.71 -23.75
CA TRP A 263 0.84 -24.73 -23.44
C TRP A 263 0.56 -23.77 -24.60
N ASP A 264 1.54 -23.54 -25.48
CA ASP A 264 1.45 -22.74 -26.70
C ASP A 264 0.69 -21.42 -26.51
N PRO A 265 1.28 -20.43 -25.79
CA PRO A 265 0.65 -19.13 -25.58
C PRO A 265 0.38 -18.40 -26.88
N GLN A 266 -0.74 -17.68 -26.92
CA GLN A 266 -1.06 -16.74 -27.99
C GLN A 266 -0.43 -15.37 -27.74
N LEU A 267 -0.21 -15.04 -26.46
CA LEU A 267 0.46 -13.81 -26.04
C LEU A 267 1.37 -14.07 -24.84
N VAL A 268 2.54 -13.45 -24.86
CA VAL A 268 3.49 -13.46 -23.74
C VAL A 268 3.67 -12.05 -23.21
N VAL A 269 3.54 -11.88 -21.90
CA VAL A 269 3.99 -10.67 -21.20
C VAL A 269 5.25 -11.00 -20.40
N SER A 270 6.27 -10.17 -20.49
CA SER A 270 7.56 -10.39 -19.83
C SER A 270 7.88 -9.26 -18.86
N ASN A 271 8.44 -9.60 -17.69
CA ASN A 271 8.96 -8.57 -16.78
C ASN A 271 10.17 -7.84 -17.38
N LYS A 272 10.35 -6.58 -16.98
CA LYS A 272 11.58 -5.83 -17.28
C LYS A 272 12.60 -6.06 -16.16
N VAL A 273 13.77 -6.62 -16.50
CA VAL A 273 14.81 -7.04 -15.54
C VAL A 273 15.43 -5.85 -14.79
N GLU A 274 15.38 -4.65 -15.35
CA GLU A 274 15.95 -3.40 -14.81
C GLU A 274 15.19 -2.83 -13.59
N ALA A 275 13.97 -3.29 -13.31
CA ALA A 275 13.19 -2.80 -12.18
C ALA A 275 13.80 -3.25 -10.83
N ARG A 276 13.71 -2.39 -9.81
CA ARG A 276 14.11 -2.68 -8.42
C ARG A 276 15.58 -3.05 -8.20
N GLY A 277 16.48 -2.48 -8.99
CA GLY A 277 17.93 -2.61 -8.80
C GLY A 277 18.54 -3.87 -9.43
N GLY A 278 17.78 -4.60 -10.26
CA GLY A 278 18.38 -5.55 -11.18
C GLY A 278 19.25 -4.81 -12.19
N GLU A 279 20.51 -5.23 -12.33
CA GLU A 279 21.33 -4.79 -13.46
C GLU A 279 20.69 -5.36 -14.73
N GLY A 280 20.07 -4.48 -15.52
CA GLY A 280 19.57 -4.85 -16.83
C GLY A 280 20.70 -5.49 -17.63
N GLY A 281 20.54 -6.75 -18.00
CA GLY A 281 21.47 -7.38 -18.94
C GLY A 281 21.45 -6.64 -20.28
N SER A 282 22.44 -6.91 -21.13
CA SER A 282 22.56 -6.30 -22.47
C SER A 282 21.36 -6.53 -23.40
N SER A 283 20.47 -7.48 -23.07
CA SER A 283 19.27 -7.82 -23.81
C SER A 283 18.07 -7.96 -22.86
N SER A 284 16.94 -7.45 -23.33
CA SER A 284 15.68 -7.51 -22.61
C SER A 284 15.10 -8.93 -22.64
N LEU A 285 14.25 -9.30 -21.67
CA LEU A 285 13.67 -10.65 -21.61
C LEU A 285 12.82 -10.94 -22.87
N ARG A 286 12.12 -9.92 -23.39
CA ARG A 286 11.40 -10.04 -24.66
C ARG A 286 12.32 -10.44 -25.81
N SER A 287 13.47 -9.78 -25.96
CA SER A 287 14.43 -10.12 -27.02
C SER A 287 14.96 -11.54 -26.84
N LYS A 288 15.32 -11.93 -25.62
CA LYS A 288 15.74 -13.31 -25.31
C LYS A 288 14.69 -14.36 -25.72
N ILE A 289 13.40 -14.09 -25.47
CA ILE A 289 12.31 -15.00 -25.87
C ILE A 289 12.16 -15.06 -27.39
N LEU A 290 12.21 -13.92 -28.08
CA LEU A 290 12.04 -13.84 -29.53
C LEU A 290 13.22 -14.42 -30.32
N GLU A 291 14.43 -14.37 -29.75
CA GLU A 291 15.67 -14.87 -30.38
C GLU A 291 15.96 -16.35 -30.04
N ASN A 292 15.22 -16.93 -29.09
CA ASN A 292 15.43 -18.31 -28.68
C ASN A 292 14.88 -19.29 -29.73
N SER A 293 15.80 -19.95 -30.44
CA SER A 293 15.48 -20.92 -31.51
C SER A 293 14.57 -22.08 -31.05
N SER A 294 14.60 -22.44 -29.77
CA SER A 294 13.74 -23.48 -29.19
C SER A 294 12.29 -23.03 -29.04
N LEU A 295 12.05 -21.72 -29.01
CA LEU A 295 10.73 -21.09 -28.83
C LEU A 295 10.12 -20.56 -30.13
N ASN A 296 10.85 -20.61 -31.25
CA ASN A 296 10.39 -20.11 -32.56
C ASN A 296 9.09 -20.75 -33.05
N ASN A 297 8.71 -21.91 -32.49
CA ASN A 297 7.46 -22.58 -32.85
C ASN A 297 6.24 -22.13 -32.07
N LEU A 298 6.40 -21.40 -30.96
CA LEU A 298 5.29 -20.85 -30.19
C LEU A 298 4.47 -19.88 -31.04
N GLU A 299 3.14 -19.95 -30.93
CA GLU A 299 2.23 -19.03 -31.62
C GLU A 299 2.57 -17.56 -31.31
N ALA A 300 2.77 -17.22 -30.03
CA ALA A 300 3.15 -15.87 -29.61
C ALA A 300 4.46 -15.37 -30.25
N VAL A 301 5.47 -16.24 -30.41
CA VAL A 301 6.77 -15.85 -30.99
C VAL A 301 6.64 -15.65 -32.50
N LYS A 302 5.97 -16.59 -33.20
CA LYS A 302 5.70 -16.48 -34.65
C LYS A 302 4.96 -15.19 -34.99
N ASN A 303 3.96 -14.85 -34.18
CA ASN A 303 3.11 -13.67 -34.37
C ASN A 303 3.67 -12.40 -33.71
N LYS A 304 4.87 -12.46 -33.13
CA LYS A 304 5.54 -11.37 -32.40
C LYS A 304 4.68 -10.76 -31.28
N GLN A 305 3.78 -11.55 -30.69
CA GLN A 305 2.92 -11.21 -29.56
C GLN A 305 3.66 -11.42 -28.22
N VAL A 306 4.85 -10.83 -28.10
CA VAL A 306 5.66 -10.84 -26.88
C VAL A 306 5.87 -9.39 -26.47
N TYR A 307 5.41 -9.00 -25.28
CA TYR A 307 5.35 -7.62 -24.81
C TYR A 307 6.03 -7.46 -23.45
N GLU A 308 6.67 -6.32 -23.24
CA GLU A 308 7.27 -5.98 -21.95
C GLU A 308 6.31 -5.19 -21.09
N ILE A 309 6.24 -5.56 -19.81
CA ILE A 309 5.42 -4.88 -18.82
C ILE A 309 6.13 -3.57 -18.43
N PRO A 310 5.51 -2.40 -18.61
CA PRO A 310 6.06 -1.14 -18.10
C PRO A 310 6.23 -1.19 -16.57
N CYS A 311 7.36 -0.69 -16.09
CA CYS A 311 7.84 -1.02 -14.74
C CYS A 311 8.19 0.17 -13.83
N ALA A 312 8.18 1.41 -14.33
CA ALA A 312 8.71 2.56 -13.59
C ALA A 312 7.67 3.67 -13.43
N PRO A 313 7.45 4.25 -12.23
CA PRO A 313 8.18 3.95 -11.00
C PRO A 313 7.75 2.64 -10.33
N PHE A 314 6.57 2.12 -10.67
CA PHE A 314 6.08 0.85 -10.16
C PHE A 314 5.50 -0.01 -11.29
N SER A 315 5.72 -1.33 -11.20
CA SER A 315 5.28 -2.25 -12.25
C SER A 315 3.77 -2.38 -12.37
N TRP A 316 3.30 -2.34 -13.61
CA TRP A 316 1.89 -2.50 -13.96
C TRP A 316 1.36 -3.92 -13.69
N PHE A 317 2.22 -4.90 -13.37
CA PHE A 317 1.84 -6.25 -12.94
C PHE A 317 2.19 -6.56 -11.49
N GLY A 318 2.62 -5.55 -10.74
CA GLY A 318 2.76 -5.70 -9.30
C GLY A 318 4.08 -6.30 -8.84
N GLN A 319 5.21 -5.74 -9.29
CA GLN A 319 6.51 -5.94 -8.62
C GLN A 319 7.03 -4.58 -8.08
N PRO A 320 6.63 -4.16 -6.85
CA PRO A 320 5.73 -4.83 -5.92
C PRO A 320 4.25 -4.68 -6.29
N PRO A 321 3.33 -5.50 -5.75
CA PRO A 321 1.90 -5.30 -5.93
C PRO A 321 1.53 -3.89 -5.48
N SER A 322 0.79 -3.16 -6.31
CA SER A 322 0.40 -1.77 -6.04
C SER A 322 -0.78 -1.33 -6.91
N VAL A 323 -1.20 -0.07 -6.76
CA VAL A 323 -2.23 0.55 -7.59
C VAL A 323 -1.81 0.71 -9.06
N ALA A 324 -0.52 0.64 -9.39
CA ALA A 324 -0.03 0.70 -10.79
C ALA A 324 -0.67 -0.40 -11.67
N ARG A 325 -1.13 -1.48 -11.04
CA ARG A 325 -1.94 -2.53 -11.68
C ARG A 325 -3.24 -2.04 -12.29
N ILE A 326 -3.83 -0.96 -11.80
CA ILE A 326 -5.04 -0.36 -12.40
C ILE A 326 -4.75 0.13 -13.82
N LEU A 327 -3.61 0.79 -14.06
CA LEU A 327 -3.18 1.12 -15.42
C LEU A 327 -2.84 -0.14 -16.23
N GLY A 328 -2.26 -1.14 -15.58
CA GLY A 328 -2.01 -2.46 -16.16
C GLY A 328 -3.26 -3.16 -16.70
N ILE A 329 -4.43 -2.95 -16.09
CA ILE A 329 -5.72 -3.47 -16.59
C ILE A 329 -6.04 -2.88 -17.97
N LYS A 330 -5.97 -1.55 -18.12
CA LYS A 330 -6.23 -0.89 -19.42
C LYS A 330 -5.23 -1.34 -20.47
N TRP A 331 -3.94 -1.34 -20.13
CA TRP A 331 -2.87 -1.78 -21.02
C TRP A 331 -3.03 -3.23 -21.49
N LEU A 332 -3.18 -4.17 -20.55
CA LEU A 332 -3.29 -5.59 -20.89
C LEU A 332 -4.58 -5.87 -21.66
N GLY A 333 -5.69 -5.24 -21.25
CA GLY A 333 -6.97 -5.37 -21.95
C GLY A 333 -6.88 -4.91 -23.40
N ASN A 334 -6.24 -3.78 -23.68
CA ASN A 334 -5.94 -3.34 -25.05
C ASN A 334 -5.02 -4.29 -25.81
N LEU A 335 -4.06 -4.92 -25.14
CA LEU A 335 -3.21 -5.92 -25.77
C LEU A 335 -4.00 -7.17 -26.12
N LEU A 336 -4.89 -7.66 -25.26
CA LEU A 336 -5.64 -8.89 -25.54
C LEU A 336 -6.79 -8.62 -26.53
N TYR A 337 -7.59 -7.59 -26.29
CA TYR A 337 -8.84 -7.32 -26.98
C TYR A 337 -8.91 -5.85 -27.42
N PRO A 338 -8.11 -5.43 -28.41
CA PRO A 338 -7.99 -4.02 -28.81
C PRO A 338 -9.31 -3.40 -29.29
N GLU A 339 -10.19 -4.18 -29.92
CA GLU A 339 -11.50 -3.70 -30.40
C GLU A 339 -12.51 -3.50 -29.26
N GLU A 340 -12.39 -4.27 -28.18
CA GLU A 340 -13.32 -4.24 -27.04
C GLU A 340 -12.89 -3.23 -25.97
N PHE A 341 -11.59 -3.18 -25.65
CA PHE A 341 -11.04 -2.23 -24.67
C PHE A 341 -10.78 -0.86 -25.30
N ASN A 342 -10.17 -0.82 -26.48
CA ASN A 342 -10.01 0.38 -27.33
C ASN A 342 -9.59 1.69 -26.61
N PHE A 343 -8.74 1.60 -25.59
CA PHE A 343 -8.20 2.78 -24.92
C PHE A 343 -7.03 3.40 -25.70
N ASP A 344 -6.88 4.72 -25.65
CA ASP A 344 -5.60 5.36 -25.98
C ASP A 344 -4.63 5.18 -24.82
N ILE A 345 -3.84 4.10 -24.84
CA ILE A 345 -2.96 3.76 -23.73
C ILE A 345 -1.91 4.84 -23.48
N LYS A 346 -1.46 5.59 -24.50
CA LYS A 346 -0.50 6.69 -24.28
C LYS A 346 -1.15 7.81 -23.46
N GLN A 347 -2.37 8.19 -23.82
CA GLN A 347 -3.13 9.21 -23.09
C GLN A 347 -3.48 8.75 -21.67
N GLU A 348 -3.98 7.51 -21.51
CA GLU A 348 -4.25 6.90 -20.21
C GLU A 348 -3.02 6.88 -19.29
N THR A 349 -1.85 6.62 -19.88
CA THR A 349 -0.58 6.64 -19.14
C THR A 349 -0.25 8.05 -18.65
N LYS A 350 -0.41 9.10 -19.48
CA LYS A 350 -0.21 10.48 -19.05
C LYS A 350 -1.14 10.87 -17.90
N GLU A 351 -2.42 10.55 -18.03
CA GLU A 351 -3.43 10.85 -17.01
C GLU A 351 -3.12 10.14 -15.70
N PHE A 352 -2.76 8.85 -15.76
CA PHE A 352 -2.40 8.08 -14.57
C PHE A 352 -1.15 8.65 -13.88
N TYR A 353 -0.09 9.01 -14.61
CA TYR A 353 1.14 9.52 -14.01
C TYR A 353 0.94 10.89 -13.39
N LYS A 354 0.16 11.76 -14.05
CA LYS A 354 -0.22 13.05 -13.48
C LYS A 354 -1.03 12.86 -12.20
N LEU A 355 -2.00 11.93 -12.22
CA LEU A 355 -2.93 11.70 -11.12
C LEU A 355 -2.27 11.04 -9.90
N PHE A 356 -1.55 9.93 -10.11
CA PHE A 356 -1.02 9.09 -9.02
C PHE A 356 0.41 9.47 -8.61
N TYR A 357 1.20 10.07 -9.49
CA TYR A 357 2.62 10.36 -9.25
C TYR A 357 2.97 11.84 -9.36
N SER A 358 1.99 12.71 -9.64
CA SER A 358 2.20 14.15 -9.85
C SER A 358 3.28 14.43 -10.89
N TYR A 359 3.34 13.60 -11.95
CA TYR A 359 4.37 13.67 -12.99
C TYR A 359 3.75 13.87 -14.37
N ASP A 360 4.09 14.96 -15.05
CA ASP A 360 3.68 15.22 -16.44
C ASP A 360 4.67 14.55 -17.40
N LEU A 361 4.27 13.43 -18.00
CA LEU A 361 5.11 12.68 -18.94
C LEU A 361 5.33 13.44 -20.25
N SER A 362 6.59 13.51 -20.70
CA SER A 362 6.93 13.92 -22.05
C SER A 362 6.69 12.78 -23.07
N GLU A 363 6.69 13.09 -24.36
CA GLU A 363 6.63 12.06 -25.41
C GLU A 363 7.83 11.11 -25.34
N GLN A 364 9.02 11.63 -25.03
CA GLN A 364 10.21 10.81 -24.86
C GLN A 364 10.04 9.82 -23.70
N ASP A 365 9.47 10.27 -22.57
CA ASP A 365 9.22 9.40 -21.43
C ASP A 365 8.26 8.26 -21.79
N LEU A 366 7.19 8.57 -22.54
CA LEU A 366 6.25 7.57 -23.01
C LEU A 366 6.90 6.56 -23.95
N ASP A 367 7.66 7.02 -24.94
CA ASP A 367 8.32 6.14 -25.89
C ASP A 367 9.37 5.23 -25.20
N GLU A 368 10.10 5.75 -24.21
CA GLU A 368 11.01 4.95 -23.38
C GLU A 368 10.27 3.91 -22.54
N LEU A 369 9.22 4.34 -21.82
CA LEU A 369 8.41 3.49 -20.93
C LEU A 369 7.68 2.37 -21.70
N MET A 370 7.28 2.63 -22.94
CA MET A 370 6.39 1.77 -23.72
C MET A 370 7.01 1.16 -24.97
N SER A 371 8.32 1.33 -25.18
CA SER A 371 9.08 0.89 -26.37
C SER A 371 8.81 -0.56 -26.83
N ASN A 372 8.54 -1.47 -25.88
CA ASN A 372 8.23 -2.88 -26.12
C ASN A 372 6.85 -3.31 -25.58
N ALA A 373 6.02 -2.35 -25.17
CA ALA A 373 4.79 -2.61 -24.45
C ALA A 373 3.54 -2.58 -25.34
N LEU A 374 3.62 -2.02 -26.56
CA LEU A 374 2.46 -1.82 -27.44
C LEU A 374 2.50 -2.73 -28.67
N ARG A 375 1.30 -3.08 -29.17
CA ARG A 375 1.13 -3.64 -30.52
C ARG A 375 1.75 -2.67 -31.54
N LYS A 376 2.48 -3.21 -32.52
CA LYS A 376 3.09 -2.44 -33.62
C LYS A 376 2.19 -2.41 -34.83
#